data_AF-A0A2H0A0L2-F1
#
_entry.id   AF-A0A2H0A0L2-F1
#
_cell.length_a   1.000
_cell.length_b   1.000
_cell.length_c   1.000
_cell.angle_alpha   90.00
_cell.angle_beta   90.00
_cell.angle_gamma   90.00
#
_symmetry.space_group_name_H-M   'P 1'
#
loop_
_entity.id
_entity.type
_entity.pdbx_description
1 polymer ?
#
loop_
_entity_poly.entity_id
_entity_poly.type
_entity_poly.pdbx_seq_one_letter_code
_entity_poly.pdbx_strand_id
1 'polypeptide(L)'
;MKRNRFGINIDEGIPLVSEPDFELLYVPCFGETAERLNSWLVEGDKPLLLGGQIGSGKSTLINKAIQEAGRLPDVTLHFDQEVLNLDAGDFWSIALAGLLETAFAKGIDLNFCKLPEELGQYQADDWPALLEGLRPRTFSMASFNAKMTLRKKVAKNATYIAKIIVEIGRLLEASVKRPLFIFATGLDKFDPLSPTFFAMQDIVVALAEFKTLYEVNAAHLFQKPGSPLYPLDRLFISVLKSDEVIEMLAKRMGVYAQPVRQELEILANWSGGNPRQALRLLSHFETARKTRKRNTGESLAVAIRETTGDFFAYSPKPSDELIKTIRRSGTIGAAMFTLPGDKDTALRALYGNWIFIREKSSDASWAATVNPLVKMVFNGATPLEDQEVKLLRDYAMIAGISPSGLGPCRIDEKERKKKEAEEPPWKFKEKSGDQLLWEFIASGVEQPIQTNLSETLDVLADALLSKDRADRAILAYKDDNLTEAARAYLFAKANSYEYQRCKHIVITGGPGMQPMTEIEAFLSEDTDIFSVEFAGKWENSQLEALDKQRDRFINHQMLWWIPFNDLKDYLPHWTQLRQLFELFVLEDELLGSISEEEVRADLAFF
;
A
#
# COMPACT_ATOMS: atom_id res chain seq x y z
N MET A 1 -2.47 -13.07 5.93
CA MET A 1 -1.13 -13.66 6.13
C MET A 1 -1.19 -15.15 5.81
N LYS A 2 -0.35 -15.66 4.91
CA LYS A 2 -0.21 -17.11 4.69
C LYS A 2 0.77 -17.64 5.76
N ARG A 3 0.34 -18.63 6.55
CA ARG A 3 1.17 -19.19 7.64
C ARG A 3 1.85 -20.47 7.17
N ASN A 4 3.15 -20.58 7.43
CA ASN A 4 3.88 -21.82 7.30
C ASN A 4 4.38 -22.25 8.69
N ARG A 5 3.88 -23.40 9.16
CA ARG A 5 4.22 -23.98 10.46
C ARG A 5 5.71 -24.37 10.56
N PHE A 6 6.36 -24.60 9.43
CA PHE A 6 7.74 -25.09 9.33
C PHE A 6 8.63 -24.19 8.44
N GLY A 7 8.11 -23.04 7.99
CA GLY A 7 8.71 -22.20 6.97
C GLY A 7 8.82 -20.72 7.34
N ILE A 8 9.23 -19.91 6.37
CA ILE A 8 9.27 -18.44 6.50
C ILE A 8 7.86 -17.88 6.42
N ASN A 9 7.49 -17.05 7.40
CA ASN A 9 6.23 -16.31 7.44
C ASN A 9 6.50 -14.86 7.00
N ILE A 10 6.30 -14.58 5.71
CA ILE A 10 6.43 -13.23 5.14
C ILE A 10 5.04 -12.56 5.13
N ASP A 11 4.96 -11.36 5.70
CA ASP A 11 3.77 -10.52 5.70
C ASP A 11 4.12 -9.03 5.54
N GLU A 12 3.14 -8.21 5.19
CA GLU A 12 3.32 -6.78 4.93
C GLU A 12 3.23 -5.89 6.20
N GLY A 13 3.49 -6.47 7.37
CA GLY A 13 3.28 -5.83 8.67
C GLY A 13 1.81 -5.69 9.00
N ILE A 14 1.06 -6.77 8.77
CA ILE A 14 -0.36 -6.92 9.14
C ILE A 14 -0.45 -7.16 10.64
N PRO A 15 -1.39 -6.53 11.36
CA PRO A 15 -1.53 -6.75 12.81
C PRO A 15 -1.89 -8.20 13.12
N LEU A 16 -1.34 -8.71 14.22
CA LEU A 16 -1.71 -10.03 14.73
C LEU A 16 -3.09 -9.93 15.39
N VAL A 17 -3.95 -10.91 15.11
CA VAL A 17 -5.37 -10.87 15.54
C VAL A 17 -5.83 -12.14 16.23
N SER A 18 -5.25 -13.30 15.90
CA SER A 18 -5.71 -14.58 16.42
C SER A 18 -4.75 -15.18 17.43
N GLU A 19 -5.27 -16.00 18.35
CA GLU A 19 -4.46 -16.69 19.35
C GLU A 19 -3.27 -17.47 18.75
N PRO A 20 -3.42 -18.24 17.65
CA PRO A 20 -2.28 -18.88 17.01
C PRO A 20 -1.24 -17.89 16.44
N ASP A 21 -1.67 -16.70 15.98
CA ASP A 21 -0.71 -15.67 15.55
C ASP A 21 0.11 -15.17 16.74
N PHE A 22 -0.54 -14.96 17.87
CA PHE A 22 0.13 -14.47 19.07
C PHE A 22 1.11 -15.51 19.62
N GLU A 23 0.69 -16.77 19.71
CA GLU A 23 1.57 -17.85 20.18
C GLU A 23 2.83 -18.00 19.31
N LEU A 24 2.67 -17.94 17.99
CA LEU A 24 3.78 -18.20 17.05
C LEU A 24 4.66 -16.96 16.80
N LEU A 25 4.06 -15.77 16.69
CA LEU A 25 4.74 -14.61 16.10
C LEU A 25 4.85 -13.40 17.04
N TYR A 26 4.12 -13.36 18.16
CA TYR A 26 4.17 -12.20 19.05
C TYR A 26 5.49 -12.11 19.81
N VAL A 27 6.04 -10.90 19.92
CA VAL A 27 7.16 -10.58 20.79
C VAL A 27 6.68 -9.50 21.77
N PRO A 28 6.83 -9.70 23.09
CA PRO A 28 6.37 -8.75 24.09
C PRO A 28 7.35 -7.57 24.21
N CYS A 29 7.16 -6.52 23.42
CA CYS A 29 8.13 -5.41 23.31
C CYS A 29 7.77 -4.15 24.11
N PHE A 30 6.58 -4.07 24.70
CA PHE A 30 6.04 -2.79 25.22
C PHE A 30 6.00 -2.66 26.75
N GLY A 31 6.50 -3.65 27.51
CA GLY A 31 6.70 -3.59 28.97
C GLY A 31 5.64 -2.80 29.74
N GLU A 32 6.06 -1.71 30.39
CA GLU A 32 5.22 -0.81 31.20
C GLU A 32 4.02 -0.23 30.41
N THR A 33 4.18 0.07 29.12
CA THR A 33 3.09 0.57 28.28
C THR A 33 1.99 -0.49 28.11
N ALA A 34 2.36 -1.76 27.97
CA ALA A 34 1.40 -2.87 27.93
C ALA A 34 0.69 -3.03 29.28
N GLU A 35 1.42 -2.94 30.39
CA GLU A 35 0.86 -3.01 31.75
C GLU A 35 -0.15 -1.89 32.01
N ARG A 36 0.19 -0.65 31.61
CA ARG A 36 -0.71 0.51 31.73
C ARG A 36 -1.96 0.35 30.87
N LEU A 37 -1.85 -0.18 29.66
CA LEU A 37 -3.01 -0.48 28.83
C LEU A 37 -3.91 -1.54 29.47
N ASN A 38 -3.31 -2.63 29.99
CA ASN A 38 -4.04 -3.69 30.68
C ASN A 38 -4.74 -3.16 31.94
N SER A 39 -4.07 -2.34 32.76
CA SER A 39 -4.69 -1.68 33.93
C SER A 39 -5.85 -0.79 33.50
N TRP A 40 -5.70 0.01 32.45
CA TRP A 40 -6.79 0.84 31.93
C TRP A 40 -7.98 -0.01 31.42
N LEU A 41 -7.74 -1.14 30.74
CA LEU A 41 -8.79 -2.04 30.28
C LEU A 41 -9.61 -2.61 31.44
N VAL A 42 -8.95 -2.99 32.54
CA VAL A 42 -9.60 -3.61 33.71
C VAL A 42 -10.26 -2.59 34.64
N GLU A 43 -9.58 -1.47 34.93
CA GLU A 43 -9.96 -0.56 36.02
C GLU A 43 -10.34 0.84 35.54
N GLY A 44 -9.87 1.26 34.35
CA GLY A 44 -10.13 2.59 33.82
C GLY A 44 -11.60 2.85 33.51
N ASP A 45 -12.00 4.12 33.61
CA ASP A 45 -13.35 4.64 33.32
C ASP A 45 -13.33 5.81 32.33
N LYS A 46 -12.18 6.47 32.17
CA LYS A 46 -11.98 7.61 31.29
C LYS A 46 -11.51 7.23 29.89
N PRO A 47 -11.76 8.07 28.87
CA PRO A 47 -11.20 7.90 27.54
C PRO A 47 -9.67 7.94 27.52
N LEU A 48 -9.06 7.14 26.63
CA LEU A 48 -7.61 7.02 26.47
C LEU A 48 -7.20 7.15 25.00
N LEU A 49 -6.23 8.02 24.72
CA LEU A 49 -5.53 8.08 23.44
C LEU A 49 -4.34 7.13 23.46
N LEU A 50 -4.38 6.08 22.66
CA LEU A 50 -3.23 5.21 22.41
C LEU A 50 -2.60 5.63 21.08
N GLY A 51 -1.49 6.35 21.19
CA GLY A 51 -0.82 6.99 20.06
C GLY A 51 0.55 6.42 19.78
N GLY A 52 0.84 6.16 18.51
CA GLY A 52 2.13 5.67 18.06
C GLY A 52 2.29 5.91 16.55
N GLN A 53 3.52 5.82 16.06
CA GLN A 53 3.79 6.05 14.64
C GLN A 53 3.17 4.95 13.76
N ILE A 54 2.94 5.24 12.48
CA ILE A 54 2.40 4.23 11.56
C ILE A 54 3.36 3.05 11.49
N GLY A 55 2.85 1.83 11.68
CA GLY A 55 3.68 0.61 11.69
C GLY A 55 4.38 0.30 13.01
N SER A 56 4.16 1.08 14.07
CA SER A 56 4.77 0.84 15.41
C SER A 56 4.27 -0.41 16.15
N GLY A 57 3.24 -1.09 15.66
CA GLY A 57 2.67 -2.28 16.32
C GLY A 57 1.48 -2.00 17.25
N LYS A 58 0.90 -0.79 17.20
CA LYS A 58 -0.26 -0.37 18.02
C LYS A 58 -1.40 -1.39 18.04
N SER A 59 -1.91 -1.74 16.86
CA SER A 59 -3.08 -2.62 16.75
C SER A 59 -2.77 -4.03 17.26
N THR A 60 -1.54 -4.53 17.04
CA THR A 60 -1.07 -5.80 17.63
C THR A 60 -1.06 -5.75 19.16
N LEU A 61 -0.56 -4.65 19.76
CA LEU A 61 -0.56 -4.48 21.21
C LEU A 61 -1.99 -4.40 21.77
N ILE A 62 -2.87 -3.62 21.13
CA ILE A 62 -4.27 -3.48 21.54
C ILE A 62 -4.98 -4.84 21.53
N ASN A 63 -4.85 -5.59 20.43
CA ASN A 63 -5.47 -6.90 20.29
C ASN A 63 -4.96 -7.87 21.37
N LYS A 64 -3.64 -7.86 21.64
CA LYS A 64 -3.05 -8.71 22.68
C LYS A 64 -3.55 -8.32 24.08
N ALA A 65 -3.58 -7.04 24.39
CA ALA A 65 -4.05 -6.53 25.68
C ALA A 65 -5.53 -6.85 25.92
N ILE A 66 -6.39 -6.69 24.91
CA ILE A 66 -7.81 -7.07 24.97
C ILE A 66 -7.97 -8.57 25.22
N GLN A 67 -7.19 -9.41 24.54
CA GLN A 67 -7.21 -10.86 24.72
C GLN A 67 -6.78 -11.26 26.15
N GLU A 68 -5.69 -10.68 26.65
CA GLU A 68 -5.17 -10.97 27.99
C GLU A 68 -6.08 -10.46 29.12
N ALA A 69 -6.65 -9.27 28.95
CA ALA A 69 -7.57 -8.70 29.92
C ALA A 69 -8.93 -9.43 29.95
N GLY A 70 -9.24 -10.25 28.93
CA GLY A 70 -10.54 -10.89 28.78
C GLY A 70 -11.69 -9.89 28.67
N ARG A 71 -11.41 -8.67 28.20
CA ARG A 71 -12.36 -7.56 28.12
C ARG A 71 -12.48 -7.05 26.70
N LEU A 72 -13.42 -7.63 25.96
CA LEU A 72 -13.78 -7.19 24.62
C LEU A 72 -14.49 -5.82 24.65
N PRO A 73 -14.29 -4.97 23.63
CA PRO A 73 -15.12 -3.78 23.44
C PRO A 73 -16.60 -4.12 23.31
N ASP A 74 -17.46 -3.30 23.90
CA ASP A 74 -18.92 -3.39 23.72
C ASP A 74 -19.33 -2.84 22.34
N VAL A 75 -18.57 -1.85 21.84
CA VAL A 75 -18.75 -1.24 20.53
C VAL A 75 -17.36 -1.09 19.89
N THR A 76 -17.21 -1.53 18.65
CA THR A 76 -16.00 -1.28 17.85
C THR A 76 -16.37 -0.42 16.64
N LEU A 77 -15.66 0.70 16.46
CA LEU A 77 -15.89 1.67 15.39
C LEU A 77 -14.69 1.68 14.45
N HIS A 78 -14.92 1.37 13.17
CA HIS A 78 -13.88 1.32 12.14
C HIS A 78 -13.95 2.55 11.23
N PHE A 79 -13.15 3.58 11.57
CA PHE A 79 -13.17 4.84 10.83
C PHE A 79 -12.36 4.82 9.53
N ASP A 80 -11.51 3.82 9.30
CA ASP A 80 -10.72 3.69 8.07
C ASP A 80 -11.38 2.82 6.99
N GLN A 81 -12.29 1.91 7.38
CA GLN A 81 -12.90 0.94 6.46
C GLN A 81 -14.25 1.41 5.88
N GLU A 82 -14.95 2.31 6.56
CA GLU A 82 -16.36 2.61 6.26
C GLU A 82 -16.62 4.02 5.71
N VAL A 83 -15.57 4.81 5.51
CA VAL A 83 -15.63 6.21 5.06
C VAL A 83 -15.59 6.30 3.54
N LEU A 84 -16.44 7.16 2.95
CA LEU A 84 -16.63 7.28 1.50
C LEU A 84 -16.30 8.70 0.99
N ASN A 85 -16.78 9.71 1.68
CA ASN A 85 -16.65 11.14 1.36
C ASN A 85 -15.67 11.88 2.29
N LEU A 86 -15.19 11.22 3.36
CA LEU A 86 -14.24 11.80 4.34
C LEU A 86 -14.78 13.07 5.02
N ASP A 87 -16.09 13.09 5.30
CA ASP A 87 -16.82 14.21 5.88
C ASP A 87 -17.49 13.85 7.23
N ALA A 88 -18.10 14.85 7.87
CA ALA A 88 -18.78 14.67 9.16
C ALA A 88 -19.92 13.64 9.09
N GLY A 89 -20.63 13.55 7.96
CA GLY A 89 -21.75 12.63 7.77
C GLY A 89 -21.31 11.19 7.83
N ASP A 90 -20.18 10.86 7.20
CA ASP A 90 -19.57 9.54 7.27
C ASP A 90 -19.23 9.15 8.71
N PHE A 91 -18.48 10.00 9.40
CA PHE A 91 -18.01 9.69 10.74
C PHE A 91 -19.16 9.55 11.75
N TRP A 92 -20.15 10.45 11.71
CA TRP A 92 -21.33 10.37 12.58
C TRP A 92 -22.16 9.12 12.29
N SER A 93 -22.23 8.72 11.02
CA SER A 93 -22.95 7.52 10.59
C SER A 93 -22.25 6.23 11.06
N ILE A 94 -20.92 6.20 11.08
CA ILE A 94 -20.14 5.06 11.64
C ILE A 94 -20.42 4.91 13.13
N ALA A 95 -20.33 6.01 13.89
CA ALA A 95 -20.62 6.00 15.32
C ALA A 95 -22.08 5.57 15.59
N LEU A 96 -23.05 6.18 14.90
CA LEU A 96 -24.47 5.85 15.05
C LEU A 96 -24.75 4.38 14.72
N ALA A 97 -24.24 3.87 13.60
CA ALA A 97 -24.46 2.48 13.18
C ALA A 97 -23.87 1.49 14.19
N GLY A 98 -22.64 1.73 14.68
CA GLY A 98 -21.99 0.85 15.66
C GLY A 98 -22.74 0.79 16.99
N LEU A 99 -23.21 1.93 17.50
CA LEU A 99 -24.02 1.94 18.73
C LEU A 99 -25.40 1.28 18.53
N LEU A 100 -26.07 1.51 17.39
CA LEU A 100 -27.35 0.88 17.08
C LEU A 100 -27.24 -0.64 16.97
N GLU A 101 -26.18 -1.15 16.33
CA GLU A 101 -25.93 -2.58 16.23
C GLU A 101 -25.81 -3.24 17.60
N THR A 102 -25.02 -2.64 18.51
CA THR A 102 -24.92 -3.13 19.89
C THR A 102 -26.23 -2.97 20.66
N ALA A 103 -26.96 -1.86 20.47
CA ALA A 103 -28.26 -1.63 21.10
C ALA A 103 -29.28 -2.71 20.73
N PHE A 104 -29.34 -3.12 19.45
CA PHE A 104 -30.18 -4.23 19.03
C PHE A 104 -29.76 -5.56 19.61
N ALA A 105 -28.46 -5.86 19.60
CA ALA A 105 -27.94 -7.10 20.18
C ALA A 105 -28.26 -7.22 21.68
N LYS A 106 -28.46 -6.10 22.37
CA LYS A 106 -28.81 -6.02 23.79
C LYS A 106 -30.30 -5.77 24.06
N GLY A 107 -31.13 -5.62 23.03
CA GLY A 107 -32.56 -5.35 23.18
C GLY A 107 -32.87 -4.02 23.88
N ILE A 108 -32.08 -2.98 23.64
CA ILE A 108 -32.30 -1.65 24.21
C ILE A 108 -33.54 -1.00 23.58
N ASP A 109 -34.37 -0.38 24.42
CA ASP A 109 -35.50 0.43 23.96
C ASP A 109 -35.00 1.79 23.43
N LEU A 110 -35.28 2.07 22.15
CA LEU A 110 -34.87 3.28 21.45
C LEU A 110 -36.02 4.29 21.27
N ASN A 111 -37.17 4.09 21.92
CA ASN A 111 -38.38 4.93 21.78
C ASN A 111 -38.25 6.36 22.35
N PHE A 112 -37.06 6.77 22.78
CA PHE A 112 -36.82 8.14 23.27
C PHE A 112 -36.79 9.18 22.13
N CYS A 113 -36.65 8.76 20.87
CA CYS A 113 -36.76 9.63 19.70
C CYS A 113 -37.31 8.89 18.47
N LYS A 114 -37.67 9.63 17.42
CA LYS A 114 -38.22 9.08 16.15
C LYS A 114 -37.23 9.20 15.00
N LEU A 115 -35.96 8.91 15.28
CA LEU A 115 -34.87 9.12 14.31
C LEU A 115 -35.07 8.43 12.95
N PRO A 116 -35.61 7.20 12.86
CA PRO A 116 -35.85 6.53 11.57
C PRO A 116 -36.75 7.35 10.62
N GLU A 117 -37.81 7.97 11.16
CA GLU A 117 -38.71 8.84 10.41
C GLU A 117 -38.00 10.17 10.05
N GLU A 118 -37.32 10.78 11.03
CA GLU A 118 -36.68 12.10 10.91
C GLU A 118 -35.51 12.11 9.90
N LEU A 119 -34.67 11.06 9.88
CA LEU A 119 -33.53 10.95 8.95
C LEU A 119 -33.89 10.17 7.69
N GLY A 120 -34.51 9.02 7.85
CA GLY A 120 -34.59 7.99 6.82
C GLY A 120 -35.86 7.99 5.98
N GLN A 121 -36.90 8.73 6.40
CA GLN A 121 -38.27 8.56 5.89
C GLN A 121 -38.79 7.12 6.05
N TYR A 122 -38.29 6.41 7.05
CA TYR A 122 -38.81 5.11 7.46
C TYR A 122 -40.01 5.30 8.39
N GLN A 123 -40.66 4.21 8.79
CA GLN A 123 -41.62 4.28 9.90
C GLN A 123 -40.88 4.67 11.18
N ALA A 124 -41.54 5.40 12.09
CA ALA A 124 -40.91 5.99 13.28
C ALA A 124 -40.11 4.99 14.14
N ASP A 125 -40.57 3.73 14.20
CA ASP A 125 -39.95 2.69 15.04
C ASP A 125 -39.09 1.71 14.22
N ASP A 126 -38.88 1.96 12.93
CA ASP A 126 -38.13 1.10 12.01
C ASP A 126 -36.62 1.39 12.07
N TRP A 127 -36.07 1.25 13.27
CA TRP A 127 -34.64 1.33 13.53
C TRP A 127 -33.82 0.31 12.73
N PRO A 128 -34.28 -0.94 12.49
CA PRO A 128 -33.55 -1.88 11.65
C PRO A 128 -33.35 -1.38 10.22
N ALA A 129 -34.36 -0.75 9.60
CA ALA A 129 -34.20 -0.14 8.27
C ALA A 129 -33.21 1.02 8.29
N LEU A 130 -33.20 1.84 9.35
CA LEU A 130 -32.21 2.91 9.50
C LEU A 130 -30.78 2.33 9.57
N LEU A 131 -30.55 1.28 10.35
CA LEU A 131 -29.24 0.63 10.45
C LEU A 131 -28.80 0.03 9.11
N GLU A 132 -29.69 -0.67 8.39
CA GLU A 132 -29.40 -1.19 7.05
C GLU A 132 -29.08 -0.06 6.06
N GLY A 133 -29.74 1.09 6.17
CA GLY A 133 -29.42 2.28 5.37
C GLY A 133 -28.04 2.88 5.67
N LEU A 134 -27.61 2.88 6.94
CA LEU A 134 -26.31 3.40 7.37
C LEU A 134 -25.16 2.44 7.03
N ARG A 135 -25.40 1.13 7.20
CA ARG A 135 -24.43 0.04 7.05
C ARG A 135 -25.08 -1.14 6.31
N PRO A 136 -25.25 -1.04 4.98
CA PRO A 136 -25.92 -2.07 4.20
C PRO A 136 -25.14 -3.38 4.23
N ARG A 137 -25.85 -4.50 4.41
CA ARG A 137 -25.28 -5.86 4.40
C ARG A 137 -25.12 -6.40 2.99
N THR A 138 -25.92 -5.90 2.05
CA THR A 138 -25.85 -6.26 0.63
C THR A 138 -25.35 -5.08 -0.19
N PHE A 139 -24.27 -5.29 -0.94
CA PHE A 139 -23.68 -4.24 -1.78
C PHE A 139 -24.38 -4.19 -3.14
N SER A 140 -25.05 -3.06 -3.39
CA SER A 140 -25.67 -2.72 -4.67
C SER A 140 -25.62 -1.21 -4.92
N MET A 141 -25.73 -0.77 -6.17
CA MET A 141 -25.81 0.67 -6.50
C MET A 141 -26.97 1.37 -5.77
N ALA A 142 -28.09 0.68 -5.57
CA ALA A 142 -29.22 1.22 -4.82
C ALA A 142 -28.85 1.44 -3.34
N SER A 143 -28.24 0.45 -2.69
CA SER A 143 -27.79 0.56 -1.29
C SER A 143 -26.73 1.66 -1.11
N PHE A 144 -25.82 1.82 -2.08
CA PHE A 144 -24.80 2.86 -2.07
C PHE A 144 -25.42 4.27 -2.14
N ASN A 145 -26.37 4.47 -3.05
CA ASN A 145 -27.07 5.75 -3.21
C ASN A 145 -27.92 6.10 -1.97
N ALA A 146 -28.59 5.11 -1.39
CA ALA A 146 -29.33 5.27 -0.14
C ALA A 146 -28.40 5.69 1.00
N LYS A 147 -27.28 4.98 1.17
CA LYS A 147 -26.23 5.26 2.17
C LYS A 147 -25.68 6.68 2.03
N MET A 148 -25.33 7.10 0.81
CA MET A 148 -24.82 8.45 0.55
C MET A 148 -25.86 9.53 0.88
N THR A 149 -27.13 9.31 0.52
CA THR A 149 -28.22 10.25 0.80
C THR A 149 -28.45 10.39 2.30
N LEU A 150 -28.46 9.28 3.03
CA LEU A 150 -28.64 9.26 4.47
C LEU A 150 -27.49 9.96 5.19
N ARG A 151 -26.24 9.70 4.80
CA ARG A 151 -25.05 10.36 5.35
C ARG A 151 -25.06 11.87 5.17
N LYS A 152 -25.53 12.36 4.01
CA LYS A 152 -25.75 13.81 3.79
C LYS A 152 -26.78 14.40 4.74
N LYS A 153 -27.85 13.67 5.07
CA LYS A 153 -28.84 14.10 6.07
C LYS A 153 -28.27 14.08 7.48
N VAL A 154 -27.47 13.06 7.82
CA VAL A 154 -26.74 12.97 9.09
C VAL A 154 -25.81 14.18 9.25
N ALA A 155 -25.03 14.52 8.23
CA ALA A 155 -24.13 15.69 8.24
C ALA A 155 -24.90 17.00 8.52
N LYS A 156 -26.06 17.20 7.87
CA LYS A 156 -26.91 18.38 8.08
C LYS A 156 -27.48 18.48 9.50
N ASN A 157 -27.60 17.36 10.21
CA ASN A 157 -28.17 17.29 11.55
C ASN A 157 -27.14 16.89 12.61
N ALA A 158 -25.84 17.07 12.35
CA ALA A 158 -24.74 16.57 13.17
C ALA A 158 -24.90 16.84 14.69
N THR A 159 -25.28 18.06 15.09
CA THR A 159 -25.48 18.41 16.51
C THR A 159 -26.60 17.60 17.17
N TYR A 160 -27.66 17.29 16.43
CA TYR A 160 -28.75 16.44 16.92
C TYR A 160 -28.32 14.98 16.99
N ILE A 161 -27.62 14.48 15.97
CA ILE A 161 -27.08 13.12 15.94
C ILE A 161 -26.08 12.87 17.08
N ALA A 162 -25.25 13.85 17.40
CA ALA A 162 -24.33 13.78 18.54
C ALA A 162 -25.09 13.52 19.86
N LYS A 163 -26.20 14.23 20.10
CA LYS A 163 -27.04 14.04 21.30
C LYS A 163 -27.66 12.64 21.34
N ILE A 164 -28.12 12.14 20.21
CA ILE A 164 -28.69 10.80 20.11
C ILE A 164 -27.63 9.74 20.40
N ILE A 165 -26.44 9.85 19.81
CA ILE A 165 -25.34 8.90 20.06
C ILE A 165 -25.00 8.84 21.55
N VAL A 166 -24.90 10.00 22.21
CA VAL A 166 -24.66 10.06 23.65
C VAL A 166 -25.81 9.40 24.43
N GLU A 167 -27.06 9.63 24.05
CA GLU A 167 -28.20 9.00 24.73
C GLU A 167 -28.23 7.48 24.55
N ILE A 168 -27.99 6.96 23.33
CA ILE A 168 -27.87 5.52 23.08
C ILE A 168 -26.72 4.93 23.90
N GLY A 169 -25.59 5.63 23.97
CA GLY A 169 -24.44 5.22 24.78
C GLY A 169 -24.78 5.12 26.27
N ARG A 170 -25.54 6.07 26.83
CA ARG A 170 -25.99 6.01 28.23
C ARG A 170 -26.95 4.86 28.49
N LEU A 171 -27.88 4.59 27.58
CA LEU A 171 -28.79 3.43 27.66
C LEU A 171 -28.02 2.11 27.62
N LEU A 172 -27.01 2.01 26.75
CA LEU A 172 -26.10 0.87 26.67
C LEU A 172 -25.31 0.70 27.97
N GLU A 173 -24.70 1.77 28.49
CA GLU A 173 -23.93 1.74 29.74
C GLU A 173 -24.77 1.25 30.93
N ALA A 174 -26.01 1.76 31.05
CA ALA A 174 -26.96 1.32 32.06
C ALA A 174 -27.30 -0.18 31.96
N SER A 175 -27.36 -0.70 30.73
CA SER A 175 -27.62 -2.13 30.46
C SER A 175 -26.43 -3.02 30.80
N VAL A 176 -25.20 -2.60 30.47
CA VAL A 176 -23.97 -3.38 30.74
C VAL A 176 -23.54 -3.29 32.22
N LYS A 177 -24.04 -2.30 32.98
CA LYS A 177 -23.78 -2.10 34.43
C LYS A 177 -22.30 -1.90 34.78
N ARG A 178 -21.54 -1.39 33.83
CA ARG A 178 -20.15 -0.95 33.95
C ARG A 178 -19.91 0.12 32.88
N PRO A 179 -18.81 0.90 32.95
CA PRO A 179 -18.49 1.86 31.91
C PRO A 179 -18.55 1.22 30.51
N LEU A 180 -19.24 1.89 29.59
CA LEU A 180 -19.39 1.42 28.21
C LEU A 180 -18.02 1.46 27.52
N PHE A 181 -17.49 0.31 27.13
CA PHE A 181 -16.19 0.23 26.49
C PHE A 181 -16.33 0.35 24.97
N ILE A 182 -15.87 1.48 24.42
CA ILE A 182 -15.85 1.73 22.99
C ILE A 182 -14.40 1.66 22.49
N PHE A 183 -14.16 0.93 21.40
CA PHE A 183 -12.89 0.94 20.69
C PHE A 183 -13.03 1.68 19.35
N ALA A 184 -12.36 2.82 19.23
CA ALA A 184 -12.34 3.65 18.03
C ALA A 184 -11.01 3.46 17.28
N THR A 185 -11.06 2.71 16.18
CA THR A 185 -9.89 2.35 15.36
C THR A 185 -9.88 3.07 14.01
N GLY A 186 -8.71 3.16 13.39
CA GLY A 186 -8.52 3.77 12.07
C GLY A 186 -8.34 5.30 12.08
N LEU A 187 -8.36 5.93 13.26
CA LEU A 187 -8.16 7.38 13.39
C LEU A 187 -6.71 7.79 13.08
N ASP A 188 -5.77 6.85 13.12
CA ASP A 188 -4.36 7.07 12.82
C ASP A 188 -4.05 7.38 11.34
N LYS A 189 -5.04 7.21 10.46
CA LYS A 189 -4.97 7.44 9.00
C LYS A 189 -5.29 8.87 8.57
N PHE A 190 -5.86 9.67 9.47
CA PHE A 190 -6.25 11.03 9.15
C PHE A 190 -5.15 11.98 9.60
N ASP A 191 -4.64 12.79 8.68
CA ASP A 191 -3.67 13.83 9.02
C ASP A 191 -4.33 14.83 9.98
N PRO A 192 -3.73 15.14 11.14
CA PRO A 192 -4.26 16.11 12.09
C PRO A 192 -4.57 17.50 11.50
N LEU A 193 -4.01 17.82 10.33
CA LEU A 193 -4.22 19.08 9.61
C LEU A 193 -5.25 18.97 8.48
N SER A 194 -5.76 17.77 8.20
CA SER A 194 -6.74 17.56 7.12
C SER A 194 -8.13 18.09 7.51
N PRO A 195 -8.92 18.60 6.54
CA PRO A 195 -10.34 18.92 6.73
C PRO A 195 -11.13 17.76 7.35
N THR A 196 -10.77 16.54 6.95
CA THR A 196 -11.32 15.28 7.43
C THR A 196 -11.13 15.10 8.94
N PHE A 197 -9.92 15.37 9.47
CA PHE A 197 -9.67 15.31 10.90
C PHE A 197 -10.47 16.38 11.67
N PHE A 198 -10.66 17.58 11.10
CA PHE A 198 -11.51 18.59 11.73
C PHE A 198 -12.97 18.13 11.85
N ALA A 199 -13.51 17.44 10.84
CA ALA A 199 -14.86 16.88 10.89
C ALA A 199 -15.01 15.75 11.95
N MET A 200 -13.92 15.05 12.25
CA MET A 200 -13.86 13.96 13.22
C MET A 200 -13.80 14.45 14.68
N GLN A 201 -13.37 15.69 14.92
CA GLN A 201 -13.17 16.24 16.27
C GLN A 201 -14.45 16.21 17.13
N ASP A 202 -15.60 16.54 16.54
CA ASP A 202 -16.88 16.55 17.27
C ASP A 202 -17.30 15.14 17.74
N ILE A 203 -16.90 14.11 17.00
CA ILE A 203 -17.17 12.71 17.37
C ILE A 203 -16.28 12.27 18.51
N VAL A 204 -15.03 12.73 18.52
CA VAL A 204 -14.17 12.48 19.67
C VAL A 204 -14.77 13.11 20.92
N VAL A 205 -15.31 14.34 20.84
CA VAL A 205 -16.01 14.97 21.98
C VAL A 205 -17.18 14.11 22.46
N ALA A 206 -18.05 13.66 21.57
CA ALA A 206 -19.22 12.86 21.94
C ALA A 206 -18.84 11.51 22.55
N LEU A 207 -17.85 10.82 21.97
CA LEU A 207 -17.40 9.51 22.46
C LEU A 207 -16.55 9.63 23.75
N ALA A 208 -16.00 10.80 24.05
CA ALA A 208 -15.19 11.01 25.26
C ALA A 208 -16.02 11.02 26.56
N GLU A 209 -17.35 11.05 26.46
CA GLU A 209 -18.25 10.81 27.62
C GLU A 209 -18.16 9.37 28.13
N PHE A 210 -17.70 8.42 27.31
CA PHE A 210 -17.61 7.01 27.64
C PHE A 210 -16.16 6.55 27.80
N LYS A 211 -15.98 5.33 28.30
CA LYS A 211 -14.68 4.66 28.32
C LYS A 211 -14.27 4.29 26.89
N THR A 212 -13.68 5.25 26.18
CA THR A 212 -13.30 5.09 24.78
C THR A 212 -11.79 4.96 24.61
N LEU A 213 -11.34 3.87 23.97
CA LEU A 213 -9.96 3.73 23.50
C LEU A 213 -9.88 4.25 22.07
N TYR A 214 -9.06 5.28 21.84
CA TYR A 214 -8.79 5.80 20.51
C TYR A 214 -7.43 5.33 20.02
N GLU A 215 -7.38 4.56 18.93
CA GLU A 215 -6.14 4.25 18.23
C GLU A 215 -5.77 5.41 17.30
N VAL A 216 -4.71 6.14 17.65
CA VAL A 216 -4.32 7.37 16.94
C VAL A 216 -2.86 7.34 16.49
N ASN A 217 -2.51 8.21 15.54
CA ASN A 217 -1.12 8.48 15.19
C ASN A 217 -0.43 9.23 16.33
N ALA A 218 0.88 9.04 16.50
CA ALA A 218 1.69 9.81 17.45
C ALA A 218 1.52 11.34 17.26
N ALA A 219 1.33 11.82 16.03
CA ALA A 219 1.05 13.22 15.73
C ALA A 219 -0.19 13.77 16.47
N HIS A 220 -1.20 12.92 16.72
CA HIS A 220 -2.41 13.29 17.47
C HIS A 220 -2.17 13.49 18.97
N LEU A 221 -1.01 13.08 19.50
CA LEU A 221 -0.68 13.30 20.91
C LEU A 221 -0.12 14.70 21.18
N PHE A 222 0.27 15.45 20.15
CA PHE A 222 0.89 16.78 20.26
C PHE A 222 -0.09 17.93 20.00
N GLN A 223 -1.37 17.71 20.28
CA GLN A 223 -2.41 18.71 20.03
C GLN A 223 -2.31 19.92 20.96
N LYS A 224 -2.85 21.06 20.49
CA LYS A 224 -2.86 22.32 21.24
C LYS A 224 -4.03 22.39 22.23
N PRO A 225 -3.93 23.25 23.26
CA PRO A 225 -5.10 23.71 24.00
C PRO A 225 -6.20 24.18 23.02
N GLY A 226 -7.42 23.68 23.20
CA GLY A 226 -8.56 23.89 22.31
C GLY A 226 -8.89 22.72 21.37
N SER A 227 -7.99 21.74 21.21
CA SER A 227 -8.33 20.48 20.55
C SER A 227 -9.10 19.56 21.50
N PRO A 228 -10.14 18.83 21.03
CA PRO A 228 -10.83 17.80 21.81
C PRO A 228 -9.94 16.66 22.32
N LEU A 229 -8.79 16.44 21.66
CA LEU A 229 -7.82 15.42 22.06
C LEU A 229 -6.92 15.89 23.21
N TYR A 230 -6.80 17.20 23.43
CA TYR A 230 -5.91 17.76 24.43
C TYR A 230 -6.20 17.30 25.87
N PRO A 231 -7.45 17.30 26.36
CA PRO A 231 -7.76 16.91 27.75
C PRO A 231 -7.71 15.40 28.00
N LEU A 232 -7.57 14.57 26.98
CA LEU A 232 -7.62 13.11 27.12
C LEU A 232 -6.29 12.55 27.63
N ASP A 233 -6.36 11.48 28.41
CA ASP A 233 -5.19 10.74 28.85
C ASP A 233 -4.46 10.12 27.64
N ARG A 234 -3.14 10.03 27.73
CA ARG A 234 -2.28 9.64 26.61
C ARG A 234 -1.38 8.49 26.98
N LEU A 235 -1.39 7.47 26.15
CA LEU A 235 -0.44 6.36 26.17
C LEU A 235 0.34 6.36 24.86
N PHE A 236 1.64 6.59 24.95
CA PHE A 236 2.51 6.65 23.78
C PHE A 236 3.19 5.30 23.54
N ILE A 237 3.16 4.84 22.29
CA ILE A 237 3.85 3.65 21.81
C ILE A 237 5.07 4.10 21.02
N SER A 238 6.24 3.80 21.57
CA SER A 238 7.53 4.05 20.94
C SER A 238 7.83 3.06 19.82
N VAL A 239 8.82 3.39 19.00
CA VAL A 239 9.49 2.37 18.18
C VAL A 239 10.18 1.33 19.07
N LEU A 240 10.37 0.13 18.53
CA LEU A 240 11.00 -0.98 19.22
C LEU A 240 12.52 -0.80 19.36
N LYS A 241 13.09 -1.49 20.34
CA LYS A 241 14.54 -1.65 20.46
C LYS A 241 15.06 -2.59 19.37
N SER A 242 16.34 -2.48 19.05
CA SER A 242 16.95 -3.29 17.99
C SER A 242 16.79 -4.79 18.26
N ASP A 243 17.07 -5.22 19.50
CA ASP A 243 16.98 -6.63 19.90
C ASP A 243 15.55 -7.19 19.77
N GLU A 244 14.54 -6.37 20.08
CA GLU A 244 13.12 -6.71 19.94
C GLU A 244 12.74 -6.87 18.45
N VAL A 245 13.23 -5.98 17.57
CA VAL A 245 13.03 -6.13 16.12
C VAL A 245 13.71 -7.38 15.61
N ILE A 246 14.93 -7.66 16.05
CA ILE A 246 15.68 -8.84 15.62
C ILE A 246 14.96 -10.12 16.06
N GLU A 247 14.47 -10.19 17.30
CA GLU A 247 13.66 -11.31 17.78
C GLU A 247 12.38 -11.45 16.96
N MET A 248 11.71 -10.33 16.68
CA MET A 248 10.51 -10.30 15.85
C MET A 248 10.79 -10.90 14.46
N LEU A 249 11.83 -10.45 13.76
CA LEU A 249 12.23 -10.98 12.45
C LEU A 249 12.63 -12.46 12.53
N ALA A 250 13.37 -12.86 13.56
CA ALA A 250 13.77 -14.25 13.77
C ALA A 250 12.54 -15.17 13.94
N LYS A 251 11.50 -14.73 14.67
CA LYS A 251 10.24 -15.49 14.77
C LYS A 251 9.54 -15.66 13.42
N ARG A 252 9.62 -14.67 12.51
CA ARG A 252 9.04 -14.79 11.15
C ARG A 252 9.82 -15.79 10.31
N MET A 253 11.15 -15.79 10.45
CA MET A 253 12.04 -16.70 9.73
C MET A 253 12.02 -18.14 10.28
N GLY A 254 11.63 -18.34 11.54
CA GLY A 254 11.64 -19.66 12.16
C GLY A 254 13.05 -20.28 12.14
N VAL A 255 13.15 -21.53 11.69
CA VAL A 255 14.44 -22.26 11.59
C VAL A 255 15.43 -21.60 10.63
N TYR A 256 14.94 -20.80 9.67
CA TYR A 256 15.75 -20.09 8.69
C TYR A 256 16.39 -18.82 9.23
N ALA A 257 16.17 -18.46 10.49
CA ALA A 257 16.73 -17.25 11.08
C ALA A 257 18.25 -17.33 11.33
N GLN A 258 18.75 -18.51 11.73
CA GLN A 258 20.15 -18.69 12.12
C GLN A 258 21.14 -18.42 10.97
N PRO A 259 20.92 -18.95 9.74
CA PRO A 259 21.84 -18.72 8.63
C PRO A 259 21.96 -17.25 8.19
N VAL A 260 20.96 -16.42 8.47
CA VAL A 260 20.92 -15.00 8.04
C VAL A 260 20.90 -14.02 9.21
N ARG A 261 21.44 -14.43 10.37
CA ARG A 261 21.35 -13.64 11.61
C ARG A 261 21.96 -12.24 11.48
N GLN A 262 23.10 -12.14 10.79
CA GLN A 262 23.81 -10.86 10.61
C GLN A 262 22.99 -9.91 9.72
N GLU A 263 22.31 -10.45 8.72
CA GLU A 263 21.41 -9.72 7.84
C GLU A 263 20.20 -9.23 8.63
N LEU A 264 19.61 -10.05 9.51
CA LEU A 264 18.52 -9.61 10.39
C LEU A 264 18.94 -8.42 11.28
N GLU A 265 20.17 -8.40 11.78
CA GLU A 265 20.72 -7.27 12.55
C GLU A 265 20.85 -6.00 11.68
N ILE A 266 21.28 -6.14 10.43
CA ILE A 266 21.33 -5.03 9.47
C ILE A 266 19.93 -4.51 9.16
N LEU A 267 18.97 -5.40 8.83
CA LEU A 267 17.58 -5.03 8.55
C LEU A 267 16.93 -4.36 9.77
N ALA A 268 17.17 -4.85 10.98
CA ALA A 268 16.70 -4.23 12.20
C ALA A 268 17.24 -2.80 12.38
N ASN A 269 18.53 -2.58 12.12
CA ASN A 269 19.12 -1.25 12.15
C ASN A 269 18.50 -0.31 11.10
N TRP A 270 18.25 -0.80 9.89
CA TRP A 270 17.61 -0.02 8.81
C TRP A 270 16.12 0.24 9.05
N SER A 271 15.44 -0.61 9.82
CA SER A 271 14.04 -0.38 10.23
C SER A 271 13.85 0.82 11.15
N GLY A 272 14.93 1.27 11.82
CA GLY A 272 14.87 2.31 12.84
C GLY A 272 14.03 1.94 14.08
N GLY A 273 13.68 0.67 14.26
CA GLY A 273 12.80 0.20 15.32
C GLY A 273 11.32 0.07 14.90
N ASN A 274 10.96 0.35 13.65
CA ASN A 274 9.57 0.25 13.19
C ASN A 274 9.25 -1.19 12.71
N PRO A 275 8.34 -1.92 13.39
CA PRO A 275 7.98 -3.29 13.04
C PRO A 275 7.56 -3.50 11.58
N ARG A 276 6.66 -2.65 11.06
CA ARG A 276 6.18 -2.79 9.68
C ARG A 276 7.31 -2.57 8.68
N GLN A 277 8.16 -1.56 8.92
CA GLN A 277 9.33 -1.31 8.08
C GLN A 277 10.30 -2.49 8.11
N ALA A 278 10.54 -3.08 9.27
CA ALA A 278 11.40 -4.26 9.42
C ALA A 278 10.87 -5.47 8.64
N LEU A 279 9.56 -5.73 8.71
CA LEU A 279 8.93 -6.84 8.00
C LEU A 279 8.95 -6.64 6.48
N ARG A 280 8.72 -5.40 6.01
CA ARG A 280 8.83 -5.07 4.58
C ARG A 280 10.26 -5.23 4.07
N LEU A 281 11.24 -4.78 4.86
CA LEU A 281 12.66 -4.98 4.59
C LEU A 281 13.02 -6.48 4.49
N LEU A 282 12.51 -7.30 5.40
CA LEU A 282 12.71 -8.76 5.35
C LEU A 282 12.07 -9.38 4.10
N SER A 283 10.84 -8.99 3.77
CA SER A 283 10.14 -9.44 2.58
C SER A 283 10.96 -9.15 1.32
N HIS A 284 11.40 -7.90 1.14
CA HIS A 284 12.18 -7.53 -0.04
C HIS A 284 13.57 -8.18 -0.06
N PHE A 285 14.20 -8.37 1.09
CA PHE A 285 15.47 -9.08 1.19
C PHE A 285 15.35 -10.54 0.74
N GLU A 286 14.34 -11.26 1.22
CA GLU A 286 14.11 -12.65 0.82
C GLU A 286 13.74 -12.76 -0.66
N THR A 287 12.89 -11.86 -1.17
CA THR A 287 12.57 -11.81 -2.61
C THR A 287 13.83 -11.56 -3.44
N ALA A 288 14.67 -10.59 -3.05
CA ALA A 288 15.89 -10.24 -3.78
C ALA A 288 16.94 -11.36 -3.76
N ARG A 289 17.03 -12.10 -2.64
CA ARG A 289 17.90 -13.26 -2.48
C ARG A 289 17.49 -14.43 -3.38
N LYS A 290 16.19 -14.61 -3.64
CA LYS A 290 15.65 -15.72 -4.43
C LYS A 290 15.60 -15.47 -5.94
N THR A 291 15.24 -14.25 -6.36
CA THR A 291 14.96 -13.93 -7.78
C THR A 291 16.21 -13.74 -8.63
N ARG A 292 17.35 -13.39 -8.04
CA ARG A 292 18.62 -13.22 -8.76
C ARG A 292 19.72 -13.81 -7.87
N LYS A 293 20.68 -14.55 -8.42
CA LYS A 293 21.87 -15.08 -7.69
C LYS A 293 22.79 -13.93 -7.20
N ARG A 294 22.22 -12.96 -6.48
CA ARG A 294 22.85 -11.78 -5.91
C ARG A 294 23.61 -12.20 -4.66
N ASN A 295 24.73 -11.52 -4.40
CA ASN A 295 25.37 -11.65 -3.11
C ASN A 295 24.52 -10.98 -2.02
N THR A 296 24.77 -11.31 -0.76
CA THR A 296 24.01 -10.79 0.39
C THR A 296 23.96 -9.27 0.42
N GLY A 297 25.06 -8.58 0.10
CA GLY A 297 25.13 -7.12 0.12
C GLY A 297 24.22 -6.47 -0.92
N GLU A 298 24.15 -7.02 -2.13
CA GLU A 298 23.25 -6.57 -3.19
C GLU A 298 21.79 -6.80 -2.81
N SER A 299 21.45 -7.95 -2.22
CA SER A 299 20.09 -8.23 -1.74
C SER A 299 19.65 -7.26 -0.66
N LEU A 300 20.53 -6.91 0.28
CA LEU A 300 20.27 -5.88 1.30
C LEU A 300 20.07 -4.50 0.68
N ALA A 301 20.90 -4.11 -0.29
CA ALA A 301 20.78 -2.82 -0.97
C ALA A 301 19.45 -2.69 -1.73
N VAL A 302 19.04 -3.75 -2.44
CA VAL A 302 17.74 -3.81 -3.12
C VAL A 302 16.62 -3.69 -2.10
N ALA A 303 16.66 -4.47 -1.02
CA ALA A 303 15.63 -4.41 0.03
C ALA A 303 15.46 -2.99 0.59
N ILE A 304 16.56 -2.32 0.92
CA ILE A 304 16.56 -0.93 1.41
C ILE A 304 15.96 0.01 0.37
N ARG A 305 16.35 -0.11 -0.90
CA ARG A 305 15.86 0.76 -1.98
C ARG A 305 14.36 0.59 -2.21
N GLU A 306 13.91 -0.64 -2.42
CA GLU A 306 12.49 -0.96 -2.66
C GLU A 306 11.63 -0.53 -1.47
N THR A 307 12.05 -0.82 -0.23
CA THR A 307 11.31 -0.37 0.96
C THR A 307 11.33 1.16 1.09
N THR A 308 12.41 1.84 0.72
CA THR A 308 12.44 3.31 0.70
C THR A 308 11.43 3.87 -0.30
N GLY A 309 11.33 3.26 -1.49
CA GLY A 309 10.33 3.59 -2.50
C GLY A 309 8.91 3.48 -1.95
N ASP A 310 8.54 2.33 -1.40
CA ASP A 310 7.21 2.06 -0.86
C ASP A 310 6.74 3.09 0.17
N PHE A 311 7.62 3.47 1.11
CA PHE A 311 7.24 4.36 2.20
C PHE A 311 7.34 5.86 1.86
N PHE A 312 8.22 6.24 0.93
CA PHE A 312 8.59 7.65 0.74
C PHE A 312 8.36 8.21 -0.66
N ALA A 313 8.00 7.41 -1.68
CA ALA A 313 7.81 7.89 -3.05
C ALA A 313 6.82 9.07 -3.17
N TYR A 314 5.74 9.04 -2.38
CA TYR A 314 4.69 10.07 -2.38
C TYR A 314 4.64 10.88 -1.07
N SER A 315 5.61 10.68 -0.19
CA SER A 315 5.64 11.37 1.11
C SER A 315 6.29 12.75 0.96
N PRO A 316 5.68 13.85 1.43
CA PRO A 316 6.28 15.17 1.34
C PRO A 316 7.57 15.26 2.15
N LYS A 317 8.68 15.64 1.50
CA LYS A 317 9.99 15.76 2.14
C LYS A 317 10.01 16.91 3.17
N PRO A 318 10.44 16.67 4.43
CA PRO A 318 10.64 17.72 5.41
C PRO A 318 11.91 18.57 5.17
N SER A 319 12.02 19.69 5.86
CA SER A 319 13.14 20.63 5.74
C SER A 319 14.47 19.99 6.16
N ASP A 320 15.51 20.27 5.39
CA ASP A 320 16.86 19.78 5.69
C ASP A 320 17.38 20.32 7.03
N GLU A 321 16.96 21.52 7.45
CA GLU A 321 17.34 22.12 8.72
C GLU A 321 16.77 21.37 9.93
N LEU A 322 15.50 20.96 9.86
CA LEU A 322 14.89 20.11 10.90
C LEU A 322 15.68 18.81 11.06
N ILE A 323 15.97 18.14 9.93
CA ILE A 323 16.67 16.86 9.93
C ILE A 323 18.11 17.00 10.44
N LYS A 324 18.83 18.05 10.04
CA LYS A 324 20.17 18.36 10.57
C LYS A 324 20.15 18.61 12.06
N THR A 325 19.14 19.34 12.54
CA THR A 325 18.98 19.62 13.97
C THR A 325 18.79 18.34 14.76
N ILE A 326 17.84 17.48 14.36
CA ILE A 326 17.56 16.20 15.03
C ILE A 326 18.80 15.28 15.01
N ARG A 327 19.56 15.24 13.92
CA ARG A 327 20.81 14.46 13.86
C ARG A 327 21.86 14.95 14.85
N ARG A 328 21.95 16.26 15.04
CA ARG A 328 22.93 16.88 15.94
C ARG A 328 22.51 16.75 17.41
N SER A 329 21.24 16.98 17.72
CA SER A 329 20.74 17.00 19.09
C SER A 329 20.26 15.65 19.59
N GLY A 330 19.86 14.74 18.71
CA GLY A 330 19.15 13.50 19.07
C GLY A 330 17.76 13.74 19.68
N THR A 331 17.26 14.97 19.61
CA THR A 331 16.02 15.40 20.28
C THR A 331 15.24 16.40 19.44
N ILE A 332 13.94 16.47 19.68
CA ILE A 332 13.03 17.48 19.13
C ILE A 332 12.19 18.12 20.24
N GLY A 333 12.01 19.44 20.20
CA GLY A 333 11.18 20.15 21.17
C GLY A 333 9.69 19.89 20.94
N ALA A 334 8.92 19.64 21.99
CA ALA A 334 7.47 19.39 21.87
C ALA A 334 6.72 20.57 21.21
N ALA A 335 7.17 21.80 21.47
CA ALA A 335 6.62 23.00 20.87
C ALA A 335 6.71 23.00 19.34
N MET A 336 7.74 22.35 18.75
CA MET A 336 7.92 22.28 17.28
C MET A 336 6.74 21.59 16.58
N PHE A 337 6.04 20.68 17.26
CA PHE A 337 4.84 20.04 16.72
C PHE A 337 3.61 20.98 16.74
N THR A 338 3.73 22.17 17.33
CA THR A 338 2.61 23.10 17.55
C THR A 338 2.83 24.50 16.94
N LEU A 339 4.04 24.92 16.57
CA LEU A 339 4.33 26.33 16.23
C LEU A 339 3.75 26.82 14.89
N PRO A 340 2.94 27.92 14.85
CA PRO A 340 3.09 29.09 13.97
C PRO A 340 3.88 29.12 12.65
N GLY A 341 3.43 28.73 11.45
CA GLY A 341 4.17 29.00 10.19
C GLY A 341 5.43 28.16 9.90
N ASP A 342 6.04 27.51 10.90
CA ASP A 342 7.00 26.39 10.74
C ASP A 342 6.27 25.01 10.70
N LYS A 343 4.94 25.11 10.70
CA LYS A 343 3.89 24.09 10.95
C LYS A 343 3.91 22.88 10.04
N ASP A 344 4.54 22.99 8.88
CA ASP A 344 4.44 22.01 7.82
C ASP A 344 5.53 20.94 7.87
N THR A 345 6.50 21.04 8.79
CA THR A 345 7.69 20.21 8.71
C THR A 345 7.78 19.14 9.80
N ALA A 346 7.74 19.50 11.08
CA ALA A 346 7.97 18.54 12.17
C ALA A 346 6.83 17.55 12.36
N LEU A 347 5.58 18.04 12.34
CA LEU A 347 4.39 17.20 12.47
C LEU A 347 4.23 16.29 11.24
N ARG A 348 4.44 16.81 10.02
CA ARG A 348 4.45 15.99 8.80
C ARG A 348 5.59 14.98 8.77
N ALA A 349 6.79 15.37 9.22
CA ALA A 349 7.92 14.45 9.34
C ALA A 349 7.59 13.28 10.29
N LEU A 350 6.91 13.57 11.40
CA LEU A 350 6.47 12.55 12.35
C LEU A 350 5.35 11.68 11.75
N TYR A 351 4.34 12.29 11.13
CA TYR A 351 3.20 11.61 10.52
C TYR A 351 3.64 10.67 9.39
N GLY A 352 4.53 11.15 8.50
CA GLY A 352 5.08 10.40 7.38
C GLY A 352 6.30 9.54 7.70
N ASN A 353 6.61 9.28 8.98
CA ASN A 353 7.72 8.44 9.43
C ASN A 353 9.13 8.85 8.92
N TRP A 354 9.35 10.12 8.56
CA TRP A 354 10.68 10.66 8.22
C TRP A 354 11.61 10.71 9.45
N ILE A 355 11.00 10.87 10.62
CA ILE A 355 11.66 10.84 11.93
C ILE A 355 10.93 9.84 12.82
N PHE A 356 11.66 9.24 13.75
CA PHE A 356 11.11 8.41 14.83
C PHE A 356 11.27 9.12 16.16
N ILE A 357 10.22 9.10 16.98
CA ILE A 357 10.26 9.55 18.37
C ILE A 357 10.23 8.33 19.29
N ARG A 358 11.02 8.37 20.38
CA ARG A 358 11.24 7.21 21.25
C ARG A 358 10.65 7.41 22.64
N GLU A 359 11.15 8.39 23.36
CA GLU A 359 10.73 8.61 24.73
C GLU A 359 10.80 10.09 25.07
N LYS A 360 10.02 10.48 26.08
CA LYS A 360 10.03 11.83 26.60
C LYS A 360 11.32 12.05 27.39
N SER A 361 12.27 12.75 26.78
CA SER A 361 13.58 13.05 27.41
C SER A 361 13.49 14.11 28.51
N SER A 362 12.57 15.07 28.39
CA SER A 362 12.28 16.11 29.38
C SER A 362 10.87 16.67 29.18
N ASP A 363 10.41 17.57 30.06
CA ASP A 363 9.10 18.22 29.90
C ASP A 363 8.92 19.00 28.59
N ALA A 364 10.02 19.45 27.98
CA ALA A 364 9.98 20.23 26.74
C ALA A 364 10.52 19.48 25.51
N SER A 365 11.12 18.29 25.66
CA SER A 365 11.81 17.61 24.55
C SER A 365 11.59 16.10 24.50
N TRP A 366 11.59 15.58 23.28
CA TRP A 366 11.46 14.16 22.96
C TRP A 366 12.73 13.65 22.30
N ALA A 367 13.15 12.44 22.66
CA ALA A 367 14.22 11.74 21.95
C ALA A 367 13.74 11.42 20.53
N ALA A 368 14.52 11.82 19.53
CA ALA A 368 14.16 11.72 18.13
C ALA A 368 15.36 11.29 17.26
N THR A 369 15.08 10.42 16.29
CA THR A 369 16.07 9.92 15.34
C THR A 369 15.54 10.04 13.92
N VAL A 370 16.39 10.36 12.96
CA VAL A 370 16.02 10.34 11.54
C VAL A 370 15.88 8.90 11.07
N ASN A 371 14.80 8.61 10.32
CA ASN A 371 14.59 7.27 9.77
C ASN A 371 15.82 6.83 8.94
N PRO A 372 16.43 5.68 9.23
CA PRO A 372 17.62 5.21 8.52
C PRO A 372 17.46 5.18 7.00
N LEU A 373 16.30 4.76 6.48
CA LEU A 373 16.02 4.66 5.04
C LEU A 373 16.25 5.98 4.30
N VAL A 374 15.88 7.10 4.92
CA VAL A 374 15.98 8.42 4.29
C VAL A 374 17.28 9.14 4.63
N LYS A 375 18.21 8.51 5.38
CA LYS A 375 19.43 9.22 5.81
C LYS A 375 20.27 9.71 4.62
N MET A 376 20.32 8.95 3.54
CA MET A 376 21.07 9.33 2.34
C MET A 376 20.48 10.57 1.67
N VAL A 377 19.15 10.71 1.65
CA VAL A 377 18.42 11.86 1.07
C VAL A 377 18.85 13.21 1.66
N PHE A 378 19.26 13.23 2.93
CA PHE A 378 19.65 14.46 3.65
C PHE A 378 21.15 14.63 3.86
N ASN A 379 21.96 13.62 3.51
CA ASN A 379 23.42 13.69 3.66
C ASN A 379 24.11 14.43 2.51
N GLY A 380 23.36 14.86 1.48
CA GLY A 380 23.96 15.37 0.24
C GLY A 380 24.75 14.30 -0.52
N ALA A 381 24.76 13.05 -0.02
CA ALA A 381 25.05 11.90 -0.84
C ALA A 381 23.97 11.91 -1.93
N THR A 382 24.41 11.95 -3.17
CA THR A 382 23.55 11.61 -4.30
C THR A 382 22.84 10.32 -3.88
N PRO A 383 21.49 10.25 -3.97
CA PRO A 383 20.84 8.95 -4.02
C PRO A 383 21.67 8.11 -4.98
N LEU A 384 21.90 6.82 -4.69
CA LEU A 384 22.40 5.91 -5.72
C LEU A 384 21.51 6.17 -6.93
N GLU A 385 22.06 6.92 -7.88
CA GLU A 385 21.28 7.51 -8.94
C GLU A 385 20.80 6.30 -9.71
N ASP A 386 19.48 6.15 -9.83
CA ASP A 386 18.96 4.99 -10.52
C ASP A 386 19.67 4.94 -11.86
N GLN A 387 20.20 3.78 -12.25
CA GLN A 387 21.07 3.71 -13.43
C GLN A 387 20.34 4.30 -14.64
N GLU A 388 19.02 4.12 -14.67
CA GLU A 388 18.09 4.75 -15.59
C GLU A 388 18.06 6.28 -15.51
N VAL A 389 17.93 6.88 -14.32
CA VAL A 389 17.94 8.35 -14.14
C VAL A 389 19.29 8.96 -14.55
N LYS A 390 20.41 8.28 -14.24
CA LYS A 390 21.75 8.70 -14.64
C LYS A 390 21.94 8.63 -16.15
N LEU A 391 21.49 7.54 -16.78
CA LEU A 391 21.54 7.36 -18.24
C LEU A 391 20.63 8.34 -18.99
N LEU A 392 19.42 8.61 -18.49
CA LEU A 392 18.50 9.61 -19.04
C LEU A 392 19.08 11.02 -18.95
N ARG A 393 19.81 11.31 -17.88
CA ARG A 393 20.53 12.57 -17.69
C ARG A 393 21.72 12.70 -18.65
N ASP A 394 22.53 11.65 -18.79
CA ASP A 394 23.66 11.62 -19.73
C ASP A 394 23.17 11.75 -21.19
N TYR A 395 22.07 11.07 -21.53
CA TYR A 395 21.38 11.22 -22.81
C TYR A 395 20.88 12.64 -23.03
N ALA A 396 20.21 13.25 -22.04
CA ALA A 396 19.73 14.62 -22.15
C ALA A 396 20.89 15.61 -22.37
N MET A 397 22.02 15.45 -21.67
CA MET A 397 23.21 16.30 -21.88
C MET A 397 23.83 16.14 -23.27
N ILE A 398 23.96 14.90 -23.77
CA ILE A 398 24.52 14.61 -25.10
C ILE A 398 23.59 15.12 -26.22
N ALA A 399 22.27 15.06 -26.00
CA ALA A 399 21.27 15.57 -26.93
C ALA A 399 21.03 17.10 -26.84
N GLY A 400 21.73 17.81 -25.95
CA GLY A 400 21.56 19.25 -25.74
C GLY A 400 20.25 19.65 -25.05
N ILE A 401 19.59 18.70 -24.39
CA ILE A 401 18.33 18.86 -23.65
C ILE A 401 18.67 19.17 -22.19
N SER A 402 17.98 20.17 -21.61
CA SER A 402 18.20 20.58 -20.21
C SER A 402 17.88 19.44 -19.25
N PRO A 403 18.84 18.96 -18.43
CA PRO A 403 18.59 17.88 -17.47
C PRO A 403 17.86 18.36 -16.20
N SER A 404 17.52 19.65 -16.13
CA SER A 404 17.01 20.33 -14.95
C SER A 404 15.65 19.82 -14.45
N GLY A 405 14.94 19.04 -15.27
CA GLY A 405 13.67 18.38 -14.91
C GLY A 405 13.84 17.01 -14.23
N LEU A 406 15.05 16.43 -14.20
CA LEU A 406 15.32 15.06 -13.72
C LEU A 406 15.94 15.03 -12.30
N GLY A 407 15.45 15.90 -11.39
CA GLY A 407 15.86 15.96 -9.99
C GLY A 407 17.09 16.85 -9.69
N PRO A 408 17.41 17.11 -8.40
CA PRO A 408 18.37 18.13 -8.00
C PRO A 408 19.82 17.76 -8.36
N CYS A 409 20.40 18.48 -9.31
CA CYS A 409 21.83 18.43 -9.65
C CYS A 409 22.66 19.36 -8.75
N ARG A 410 23.66 18.81 -8.06
CA ARG A 410 24.92 19.53 -7.78
C ARG A 410 26.06 18.68 -8.31
N ILE A 411 26.67 19.12 -9.40
CA ILE A 411 27.85 18.48 -10.00
C ILE A 411 29.06 18.81 -9.11
N ASP A 412 29.84 17.79 -8.73
CA ASP A 412 31.21 17.98 -8.25
C ASP A 412 32.16 17.90 -9.45
N GLU A 413 32.49 19.06 -10.02
CA GLU A 413 33.43 19.26 -11.14
C GLU A 413 34.80 18.60 -10.92
N LYS A 414 35.12 18.23 -9.67
CA LYS A 414 36.38 17.58 -9.30
C LYS A 414 36.46 16.12 -9.73
N GLU A 415 35.35 15.36 -9.74
CA GLU A 415 35.38 13.95 -10.15
C GLU A 415 35.64 13.79 -11.64
N ARG A 416 35.08 14.69 -12.46
CA ARG A 416 35.30 14.70 -13.90
C ARG A 416 36.77 14.97 -14.24
N LYS A 417 37.37 15.99 -13.62
CA LYS A 417 38.79 16.33 -13.83
C LYS A 417 39.75 15.25 -13.33
N LYS A 418 39.34 14.48 -12.31
CA LYS A 418 40.14 13.36 -11.79
C LYS A 418 40.13 12.16 -12.75
N LYS A 419 38.98 11.84 -13.35
CA LYS A 419 38.86 10.78 -14.36
C LYS A 419 39.52 11.12 -15.71
N GLU A 420 39.49 12.39 -16.12
CA GLU A 420 40.20 12.88 -17.31
C GLU A 420 41.74 12.80 -17.18
N ALA A 421 42.27 12.74 -15.95
CA ALA A 421 43.71 12.67 -15.69
C ALA A 421 44.27 11.25 -15.54
N GLU A 422 43.42 10.25 -15.24
CA GLU A 422 43.85 8.89 -14.90
C GLU A 422 43.75 7.89 -16.08
N GLU A 423 43.05 8.22 -17.17
CA GLU A 423 42.89 7.31 -18.33
C GLU A 423 43.42 7.89 -19.67
N PRO A 424 44.10 7.07 -20.51
CA PRO A 424 44.61 7.53 -21.81
C PRO A 424 43.51 7.97 -22.80
N PRO A 425 43.75 8.99 -23.65
CA PRO A 425 42.72 9.64 -24.50
C PRO A 425 41.94 8.72 -25.44
N TRP A 426 42.51 7.57 -25.80
CA TRP A 426 41.96 6.62 -26.77
C TRP A 426 40.97 5.62 -26.17
N LYS A 427 40.82 5.60 -24.82
CA LYS A 427 39.73 4.88 -24.14
C LYS A 427 38.44 5.70 -24.04
N PHE A 428 38.51 7.03 -24.21
CA PHE A 428 37.34 7.88 -24.41
C PHE A 428 36.93 7.83 -25.89
N LYS A 429 36.26 6.75 -26.29
CA LYS A 429 35.29 6.89 -27.38
C LYS A 429 34.05 7.50 -26.76
N GLU A 430 33.72 8.74 -27.14
CA GLU A 430 32.37 9.27 -26.93
C GLU A 430 31.40 8.26 -27.53
N LYS A 431 30.71 7.52 -26.64
CA LYS A 431 29.65 6.63 -27.05
C LYS A 431 28.54 7.51 -27.62
N SER A 432 28.06 7.19 -28.82
CA SER A 432 26.90 7.91 -29.37
C SER A 432 25.68 7.69 -28.47
N GLY A 433 24.70 8.59 -28.51
CA GLY A 433 23.43 8.42 -27.79
C GLY A 433 22.79 7.05 -28.05
N ASP A 434 22.92 6.54 -29.29
CA ASP A 434 22.44 5.22 -29.68
C ASP A 434 23.21 4.05 -29.05
N GLN A 435 24.50 4.22 -28.76
CA GLN A 435 25.30 3.17 -28.09
C GLN A 435 24.98 3.08 -26.59
N LEU A 436 24.70 4.21 -25.95
CA LEU A 436 24.22 4.23 -24.56
C LEU A 436 22.77 3.71 -24.46
N LEU A 437 21.93 4.02 -25.45
CA LEU A 437 20.58 3.45 -25.60
C LEU A 437 20.63 1.94 -25.84
N TRP A 438 21.57 1.45 -26.65
CA TRP A 438 21.77 0.01 -26.87
C TRP A 438 22.28 -0.71 -25.61
N GLU A 439 23.19 -0.10 -24.86
CA GLU A 439 23.62 -0.65 -23.57
C GLU A 439 22.47 -0.64 -22.54
N PHE A 440 21.57 0.35 -22.58
CA PHE A 440 20.33 0.41 -21.79
C PHE A 440 19.34 -0.72 -22.17
N ILE A 441 19.12 -0.95 -23.47
CA ILE A 441 18.26 -2.04 -23.97
C ILE A 441 18.87 -3.42 -23.64
N ALA A 442 20.18 -3.57 -23.80
CA ALA A 442 20.88 -4.84 -23.53
C ALA A 442 21.05 -5.16 -22.03
N SER A 443 21.03 -4.16 -21.14
CA SER A 443 21.26 -4.34 -19.69
C SER A 443 20.02 -4.21 -18.81
N GLY A 444 18.91 -3.66 -19.29
CA GLY A 444 17.79 -3.34 -18.40
C GLY A 444 16.38 -3.26 -18.99
N VAL A 445 16.19 -3.13 -20.30
CA VAL A 445 14.84 -2.89 -20.85
C VAL A 445 14.47 -3.91 -21.91
N GLU A 446 14.19 -5.10 -21.41
CA GLU A 446 13.06 -5.98 -21.77
C GLU A 446 13.15 -7.19 -20.83
N GLN A 447 13.04 -6.95 -19.51
CA GLN A 447 12.48 -8.00 -18.65
C GLN A 447 10.99 -7.69 -18.53
N PRO A 448 10.11 -8.67 -18.83
CA PRO A 448 8.67 -8.51 -18.70
C PRO A 448 8.28 -7.89 -17.37
N ILE A 449 7.19 -7.14 -17.34
CA ILE A 449 6.47 -6.89 -16.08
C ILE A 449 6.04 -8.27 -15.57
N GLN A 450 6.78 -8.80 -14.59
CA GLN A 450 6.39 -10.01 -13.87
C GLN A 450 5.37 -9.59 -12.81
N THR A 451 4.13 -9.38 -13.23
CA THR A 451 2.98 -9.22 -12.33
C THR A 451 2.33 -10.58 -12.10
N ASN A 452 1.77 -10.78 -10.91
CA ASN A 452 0.96 -11.94 -10.58
C ASN A 452 -0.12 -12.14 -11.66
N LEU A 453 -0.46 -13.37 -12.05
CA LEU A 453 -1.50 -13.65 -13.07
C LEU A 453 -2.80 -12.90 -12.77
N SER A 454 -3.17 -12.78 -11.49
CA SER A 454 -4.35 -12.01 -11.04
C SER A 454 -4.21 -10.50 -11.28
N GLU A 455 -3.07 -9.90 -10.93
CA GLU A 455 -2.79 -8.48 -11.16
C GLU A 455 -2.67 -8.15 -12.65
N THR A 456 -2.06 -9.04 -13.44
CA THR A 456 -1.97 -8.91 -14.90
C THR A 456 -3.36 -8.92 -15.53
N LEU A 457 -4.24 -9.84 -15.08
CA LEU A 457 -5.61 -9.92 -15.56
C LEU A 457 -6.48 -8.76 -15.08
N ASP A 458 -6.24 -8.20 -13.90
CA ASP A 458 -6.96 -7.03 -13.38
C ASP A 458 -6.51 -5.74 -14.10
N VAL A 459 -5.21 -5.56 -14.36
CA VAL A 459 -4.69 -4.45 -15.17
C VAL A 459 -5.20 -4.53 -16.61
N LEU A 460 -5.18 -5.72 -17.22
CA LEU A 460 -5.72 -5.94 -18.56
C LEU A 460 -7.24 -5.71 -18.59
N ALA A 461 -7.97 -6.15 -17.57
CA ALA A 461 -9.39 -5.85 -17.45
C ALA A 461 -9.61 -4.33 -17.36
N ASP A 462 -8.94 -3.63 -16.44
CA ASP A 462 -9.12 -2.19 -16.29
C ASP A 462 -8.73 -1.38 -17.54
N ALA A 463 -7.76 -1.87 -18.33
CA ALA A 463 -7.37 -1.28 -19.61
C ALA A 463 -8.38 -1.60 -20.75
N LEU A 464 -8.82 -2.85 -20.87
CA LEU A 464 -9.74 -3.29 -21.93
C LEU A 464 -11.18 -2.80 -21.75
N LEU A 465 -11.61 -2.54 -20.51
CA LEU A 465 -13.01 -2.32 -20.13
C LEU A 465 -13.52 -0.88 -20.28
N SER A 466 -12.73 0.04 -20.84
CA SER A 466 -13.13 1.42 -21.08
C SER A 466 -13.41 1.67 -22.57
N LYS A 467 -14.68 1.88 -22.97
CA LYS A 467 -15.07 2.26 -24.35
C LYS A 467 -14.34 3.48 -24.90
N ASP A 468 -13.86 4.37 -24.03
CA ASP A 468 -13.16 5.60 -24.42
C ASP A 468 -11.65 5.42 -24.64
N ARG A 469 -11.11 4.20 -24.49
CA ARG A 469 -9.69 3.89 -24.67
C ARG A 469 -9.47 2.79 -25.69
N ALA A 470 -8.63 3.03 -26.69
CA ALA A 470 -8.27 2.02 -27.67
C ALA A 470 -6.96 1.33 -27.25
N ASP A 471 -7.02 0.56 -26.16
CA ASP A 471 -5.85 -0.11 -25.58
C ASP A 471 -5.49 -1.37 -26.37
N ARG A 472 -4.19 -1.65 -26.44
CA ARG A 472 -3.60 -2.69 -27.31
C ARG A 472 -2.53 -3.42 -26.54
N ALA A 473 -2.70 -4.73 -26.36
CA ALA A 473 -1.78 -5.53 -25.59
C ALA A 473 -1.28 -6.75 -26.37
N ILE A 474 0.01 -7.04 -26.24
CA ILE A 474 0.62 -8.31 -26.61
C ILE A 474 0.76 -9.13 -25.33
N LEU A 475 0.20 -10.33 -25.35
CA LEU A 475 0.22 -11.33 -24.29
C LEU A 475 1.12 -12.47 -24.70
N ALA A 476 2.30 -12.51 -24.12
CA ALA A 476 3.23 -13.61 -24.31
C ALA A 476 2.93 -14.73 -23.32
N TYR A 477 2.81 -15.98 -23.79
CA TYR A 477 2.48 -17.11 -22.91
C TYR A 477 3.47 -18.27 -23.04
N LYS A 478 3.63 -19.03 -21.96
CA LYS A 478 4.48 -20.24 -21.91
C LYS A 478 3.70 -21.56 -21.88
N ASP A 479 2.47 -21.55 -21.37
CA ASP A 479 1.58 -22.72 -21.28
C ASP A 479 0.25 -22.42 -22.00
N ASP A 480 -0.06 -23.22 -23.01
CA ASP A 480 -1.25 -23.09 -23.85
C ASP A 480 -2.55 -23.21 -23.04
N ASN A 481 -2.55 -23.99 -21.95
CA ASN A 481 -3.75 -24.20 -21.12
C ASN A 481 -4.15 -22.95 -20.33
N LEU A 482 -3.18 -22.10 -19.97
CA LEU A 482 -3.42 -20.85 -19.24
C LEU A 482 -3.97 -19.76 -20.17
N THR A 483 -3.59 -19.81 -21.45
CA THR A 483 -4.03 -18.87 -22.47
C THR A 483 -5.53 -18.93 -22.69
N GLU A 484 -6.12 -20.13 -22.75
CA GLU A 484 -7.57 -20.30 -22.91
C GLU A 484 -8.34 -19.79 -21.69
N ALA A 485 -7.86 -20.08 -20.48
CA ALA A 485 -8.48 -19.64 -19.24
C ALA A 485 -8.42 -18.11 -19.06
N ALA A 486 -7.26 -17.49 -19.35
CA ALA A 486 -7.06 -16.05 -19.33
C ALA A 486 -7.96 -15.34 -20.36
N ARG A 487 -8.05 -15.89 -21.57
CA ARG A 487 -8.92 -15.37 -22.64
C ARG A 487 -10.40 -15.44 -22.25
N ALA A 488 -10.84 -16.57 -21.70
CA ALA A 488 -12.21 -16.75 -21.25
C ALA A 488 -12.58 -15.76 -20.13
N TYR A 489 -11.66 -15.52 -19.18
CA TYR A 489 -11.83 -14.54 -18.11
C TYR A 489 -11.98 -13.11 -18.66
N LEU A 490 -11.06 -12.67 -19.52
CA LEU A 490 -11.09 -11.32 -20.10
C LEU A 490 -12.35 -11.09 -20.93
N PHE A 491 -12.80 -12.08 -21.71
CA PHE A 491 -14.02 -11.97 -22.51
C PHE A 491 -15.28 -11.95 -21.64
N ALA A 492 -15.32 -12.75 -20.57
CA ALA A 492 -16.42 -12.72 -19.61
C ALA A 492 -16.51 -11.36 -18.90
N LYS A 493 -15.36 -10.79 -18.52
CA LYS A 493 -15.27 -9.45 -17.93
C LYS A 493 -15.74 -8.36 -18.89
N ALA A 494 -15.25 -8.36 -20.13
CA ALA A 494 -15.66 -7.41 -21.18
C ALA A 494 -17.17 -7.42 -21.47
N ASN A 495 -17.77 -8.61 -21.44
CA ASN A 495 -19.21 -8.75 -21.60
C ASN A 495 -19.98 -8.22 -20.37
N SER A 496 -19.46 -8.44 -19.16
CA SER A 496 -20.15 -8.08 -17.91
C SER A 496 -20.11 -6.60 -17.50
N TYR A 497 -19.07 -5.85 -17.86
CA TYR A 497 -18.89 -4.44 -17.42
C TYR A 497 -19.51 -3.42 -18.40
N GLU A 498 -19.27 -3.54 -19.72
CA GLU A 498 -19.77 -2.58 -20.71
C GLU A 498 -20.49 -3.21 -21.92
N TYR A 499 -20.75 -4.52 -21.89
CA TYR A 499 -21.38 -5.28 -22.98
C TYR A 499 -20.64 -5.20 -24.32
N GLN A 500 -19.29 -5.24 -24.30
CA GLN A 500 -18.47 -5.21 -25.53
C GLN A 500 -18.47 -6.57 -26.24
N ARG A 501 -18.56 -6.56 -27.57
CA ARG A 501 -18.45 -7.75 -28.42
C ARG A 501 -16.96 -8.07 -28.65
N CYS A 502 -16.53 -9.20 -28.12
CA CYS A 502 -15.18 -9.73 -28.33
C CYS A 502 -15.20 -10.78 -29.45
N LYS A 503 -14.26 -10.72 -30.38
CA LYS A 503 -14.06 -11.79 -31.38
C LYS A 503 -12.62 -12.24 -31.40
N HIS A 504 -12.42 -13.53 -31.63
CA HIS A 504 -11.11 -14.17 -31.63
C HIS A 504 -10.82 -14.88 -32.95
N ILE A 505 -9.60 -14.74 -33.46
CA ILE A 505 -9.08 -15.45 -34.63
C ILE A 505 -7.67 -15.98 -34.36
N VAL A 506 -7.34 -17.12 -34.96
CA VAL A 506 -5.97 -17.67 -35.01
C VAL A 506 -5.42 -17.43 -36.40
N ILE A 507 -4.25 -16.79 -36.51
CA ILE A 507 -3.62 -16.42 -37.77
C ILE A 507 -2.31 -17.17 -37.92
N THR A 508 -2.21 -17.95 -38.99
CA THR A 508 -1.08 -18.85 -39.22
C THR A 508 -0.09 -18.24 -40.21
N GLY A 509 1.14 -18.01 -39.76
CA GLY A 509 2.25 -17.54 -40.59
C GLY A 509 3.08 -18.67 -41.20
N GLY A 510 3.84 -18.34 -42.24
CA GLY A 510 4.74 -19.26 -42.92
C GLY A 510 4.68 -19.20 -44.45
N PRO A 511 5.51 -20.02 -45.13
CA PRO A 511 5.67 -19.96 -46.57
C PRO A 511 4.35 -20.17 -47.33
N GLY A 512 3.98 -19.21 -48.18
CA GLY A 512 2.76 -19.27 -48.98
C GLY A 512 1.48 -18.82 -48.26
N MET A 513 1.55 -18.50 -46.96
CA MET A 513 0.44 -17.90 -46.22
C MET A 513 0.37 -16.39 -46.44
N GLN A 514 -0.84 -15.83 -46.37
CA GLN A 514 -1.09 -14.39 -46.53
C GLN A 514 -1.76 -13.82 -45.27
N PRO A 515 -1.08 -13.86 -44.11
CA PRO A 515 -1.67 -13.51 -42.81
C PRO A 515 -2.18 -12.07 -42.76
N MET A 516 -1.61 -11.17 -43.56
CA MET A 516 -2.07 -9.77 -43.67
C MET A 516 -3.49 -9.66 -44.21
N THR A 517 -3.84 -10.44 -45.23
CA THR A 517 -5.18 -10.45 -45.82
C THR A 517 -6.23 -10.95 -44.82
N GLU A 518 -5.85 -11.90 -43.96
CA GLU A 518 -6.71 -12.44 -42.91
C GLU A 518 -6.94 -11.41 -41.79
N ILE A 519 -5.91 -10.70 -41.35
CA ILE A 519 -6.03 -9.59 -40.38
C ILE A 519 -6.92 -8.48 -40.93
N GLU A 520 -6.74 -8.09 -42.20
CA GLU A 520 -7.54 -7.04 -42.83
C GLU A 520 -9.01 -7.41 -42.95
N ALA A 521 -9.31 -8.66 -43.35
CA ALA A 521 -10.68 -9.16 -43.40
C ALA A 521 -11.32 -9.17 -42.00
N PHE A 522 -10.57 -9.59 -40.98
CA PHE A 522 -11.02 -9.63 -39.60
C PHE A 522 -11.34 -8.25 -39.03
N LEU A 523 -10.48 -7.25 -39.26
CA LEU A 523 -10.69 -5.87 -38.79
C LEU A 523 -11.88 -5.15 -39.45
N SER A 524 -12.41 -5.68 -40.56
CA SER A 524 -13.60 -5.13 -41.21
C SER A 524 -14.93 -5.56 -40.57
N GLU A 525 -14.87 -6.46 -39.59
CA GLU A 525 -16.04 -7.00 -38.91
C GLU A 525 -16.53 -6.07 -37.79
N ASP A 526 -17.85 -6.08 -37.53
CA ASP A 526 -18.51 -5.27 -36.49
C ASP A 526 -18.27 -5.86 -35.08
N THR A 527 -17.07 -5.59 -34.53
CA THR A 527 -16.56 -6.10 -33.25
C THR A 527 -15.88 -4.98 -32.45
N ASP A 528 -16.03 -4.98 -31.13
CA ASP A 528 -15.47 -3.96 -30.25
C ASP A 528 -14.02 -4.30 -29.84
N ILE A 529 -13.74 -5.57 -29.48
CA ILE A 529 -12.39 -6.07 -29.11
C ILE A 529 -11.93 -7.17 -30.06
N PHE A 530 -10.81 -6.92 -30.74
CA PHE A 530 -10.18 -7.86 -31.68
C PHE A 530 -9.08 -8.67 -30.98
N SER A 531 -9.31 -9.98 -30.84
CA SER A 531 -8.32 -10.89 -30.30
C SER A 531 -7.68 -11.75 -31.39
N VAL A 532 -6.35 -11.72 -31.49
CA VAL A 532 -5.58 -12.40 -32.53
C VAL A 532 -4.55 -13.31 -31.87
N GLU A 533 -4.56 -14.59 -32.21
CA GLU A 533 -3.53 -15.55 -31.79
C GLU A 533 -2.60 -15.87 -32.96
N PHE A 534 -1.29 -15.80 -32.71
CA PHE A 534 -0.27 -16.04 -33.71
C PHE A 534 0.16 -17.51 -33.68
N ALA A 535 -0.07 -18.21 -34.78
CA ALA A 535 0.33 -19.60 -34.96
C ALA A 535 1.29 -19.76 -36.15
N GLY A 536 1.99 -20.89 -36.20
CA GLY A 536 2.95 -21.18 -37.28
C GLY A 536 4.24 -20.36 -37.18
N LYS A 537 5.16 -20.60 -38.12
CA LYS A 537 6.47 -19.91 -38.15
C LYS A 537 6.41 -18.76 -39.15
N TRP A 538 6.27 -17.55 -38.65
CA TRP A 538 6.17 -16.37 -39.49
C TRP A 538 7.50 -16.06 -40.18
N GLU A 539 7.44 -15.69 -41.46
CA GLU A 539 8.61 -15.21 -42.19
C GLU A 539 8.91 -13.76 -41.85
N ASN A 540 10.18 -13.36 -41.86
CA ASN A 540 10.60 -11.99 -41.56
C ASN A 540 9.89 -10.96 -42.46
N SER A 541 9.66 -11.29 -43.73
CA SER A 541 8.92 -10.46 -44.68
C SER A 541 7.45 -10.23 -44.28
N GLN A 542 6.81 -11.22 -43.66
CA GLN A 542 5.44 -11.15 -43.13
C GLN A 542 5.40 -10.28 -41.86
N LEU A 543 6.39 -10.42 -40.97
CA LEU A 543 6.51 -9.63 -39.74
C LEU A 543 6.76 -8.14 -40.04
N GLU A 544 7.66 -7.85 -40.98
CA GLU A 544 7.94 -6.47 -41.41
C GLU A 544 6.77 -5.82 -42.16
N ALA A 545 5.98 -6.62 -42.88
CA ALA A 545 4.75 -6.14 -43.51
C ALA A 545 3.69 -5.76 -42.48
N LEU A 546 3.59 -6.51 -41.38
CA LEU A 546 2.70 -6.21 -40.26
C LEU A 546 3.11 -4.90 -39.56
N ASP A 547 4.42 -4.69 -39.35
CA ASP A 547 4.95 -3.48 -38.72
C ASP A 547 4.60 -2.20 -39.48
N LYS A 548 4.64 -2.27 -40.81
CA LYS A 548 4.30 -1.14 -41.70
C LYS A 548 2.82 -0.76 -41.69
N GLN A 549 1.94 -1.60 -41.13
CA GLN A 549 0.50 -1.34 -41.05
C GLN A 549 0.07 -0.80 -39.68
N ARG A 550 1.02 -0.39 -38.82
CA ARG A 550 0.77 0.18 -37.48
C ARG A 550 -0.44 1.11 -37.44
N ASP A 551 -0.51 2.07 -38.36
CA ASP A 551 -1.54 3.11 -38.36
C ASP A 551 -2.97 2.56 -38.46
N ARG A 552 -3.14 1.37 -39.04
CA ARG A 552 -4.45 0.72 -39.15
C ARG A 552 -4.93 0.17 -37.81
N PHE A 553 -4.03 -0.18 -36.89
CA PHE A 553 -4.40 -0.74 -35.60
C PHE A 553 -4.80 0.36 -34.58
N ILE A 554 -4.45 1.63 -34.82
CA ILE A 554 -4.63 2.79 -33.90
C ILE A 554 -6.09 3.05 -33.49
N ASN A 555 -7.07 2.58 -34.25
CA ASN A 555 -8.49 2.79 -33.93
C ASN A 555 -9.19 1.55 -33.36
N HIS A 556 -8.47 0.44 -33.17
CA HIS A 556 -9.03 -0.83 -32.68
C HIS A 556 -8.49 -1.16 -31.28
N GLN A 557 -9.36 -1.70 -30.41
CA GLN A 557 -8.94 -2.37 -29.17
C GLN A 557 -8.47 -3.78 -29.53
N MET A 558 -7.24 -4.16 -29.14
CA MET A 558 -6.62 -5.38 -29.63
C MET A 558 -5.88 -6.19 -28.57
N LEU A 559 -6.01 -7.52 -28.66
CA LEU A 559 -5.29 -8.49 -27.84
C LEU A 559 -4.54 -9.48 -28.71
N TRP A 560 -3.22 -9.46 -28.68
CA TRP A 560 -2.37 -10.34 -29.47
C TRP A 560 -1.75 -11.42 -28.58
N TRP A 561 -2.03 -12.69 -28.87
CA TRP A 561 -1.50 -13.83 -28.13
C TRP A 561 -0.33 -14.43 -28.90
N ILE A 562 0.85 -14.47 -28.27
CA ILE A 562 2.08 -14.93 -28.91
C ILE A 562 2.82 -15.91 -27.98
N PRO A 563 3.26 -17.07 -28.47
CA PRO A 563 4.15 -17.93 -27.69
C PRO A 563 5.42 -17.18 -27.27
N PHE A 564 5.79 -17.27 -26.00
CA PHE A 564 6.91 -16.52 -25.43
C PHE A 564 8.25 -16.78 -26.16
N ASN A 565 8.42 -18.00 -26.69
CA ASN A 565 9.61 -18.37 -27.44
C ASN A 565 9.68 -17.66 -28.80
N ASP A 566 8.54 -17.48 -29.47
CA ASP A 566 8.45 -16.86 -30.79
C ASP A 566 8.49 -15.32 -30.71
N LEU A 567 8.04 -14.75 -29.58
CA LEU A 567 8.08 -13.31 -29.35
C LEU A 567 9.49 -12.72 -29.52
N LYS A 568 10.52 -13.42 -29.06
CA LYS A 568 11.93 -12.98 -29.19
C LYS A 568 12.36 -12.84 -30.65
N ASP A 569 11.80 -13.65 -31.52
CA ASP A 569 12.10 -13.63 -32.95
C ASP A 569 11.24 -12.59 -33.68
N TYR A 570 10.07 -12.20 -33.14
CA TYR A 570 9.15 -11.25 -33.78
C TYR A 570 9.46 -9.78 -33.45
N LEU A 571 9.84 -9.48 -32.19
CA LEU A 571 10.12 -8.11 -31.73
C LEU A 571 11.17 -7.35 -32.56
N PRO A 572 12.26 -7.97 -33.07
CA PRO A 572 13.23 -7.28 -33.93
C PRO A 572 12.63 -6.69 -35.21
N HIS A 573 11.55 -7.28 -35.72
CA HIS A 573 10.88 -6.86 -36.95
C HIS A 573 9.70 -5.90 -36.71
N TRP A 574 9.32 -5.67 -35.44
CA TRP A 574 8.15 -4.89 -35.03
C TRP A 574 8.55 -3.59 -34.34
N THR A 575 9.27 -2.73 -35.04
CA THR A 575 9.82 -1.49 -34.46
C THR A 575 8.73 -0.45 -34.23
N GLN A 576 7.74 -0.38 -35.11
CA GLN A 576 6.62 0.56 -35.03
C GLN A 576 5.47 0.04 -34.17
N LEU A 577 5.21 -1.27 -34.19
CA LEU A 577 4.16 -1.90 -33.37
C LEU A 577 4.50 -1.91 -31.87
N ARG A 578 5.78 -1.99 -31.50
CA ARG A 578 6.23 -1.85 -30.10
C ARG A 578 5.91 -0.50 -29.47
N GLN A 579 5.71 0.55 -30.28
CA GLN A 579 5.28 1.86 -29.79
C GLN A 579 3.75 1.96 -29.64
N LEU A 580 3.02 0.95 -30.09
CA LEU A 580 1.56 0.94 -30.13
C LEU A 580 0.95 -0.09 -29.17
N PHE A 581 1.64 -1.18 -28.89
CA PHE A 581 1.19 -2.26 -28.01
C PHE A 581 1.98 -2.31 -26.70
N GLU A 582 1.28 -2.51 -25.59
CA GLU A 582 1.88 -2.84 -24.30
C GLU A 582 2.14 -4.36 -24.21
N LEU A 583 3.26 -4.77 -23.62
CA LEU A 583 3.67 -6.18 -23.56
C LEU A 583 3.50 -6.76 -22.15
N PHE A 584 2.79 -7.88 -22.06
CA PHE A 584 2.55 -8.64 -20.84
C PHE A 584 3.00 -10.09 -21.01
N VAL A 585 3.45 -10.74 -19.93
CA VAL A 585 3.85 -12.16 -19.95
C VAL A 585 3.06 -12.95 -18.92
N LEU A 586 2.41 -14.01 -19.36
CA LEU A 586 1.63 -14.92 -18.53
C LEU A 586 2.53 -16.04 -17.99
N GLU A 587 2.85 -15.99 -16.69
CA GLU A 587 3.54 -17.05 -15.95
C GLU A 587 2.63 -17.66 -14.87
N ASP A 588 2.74 -18.98 -14.66
CA ASP A 588 2.05 -19.68 -13.58
C ASP A 588 2.88 -19.63 -12.29
N GLU A 589 2.45 -18.86 -11.29
CA GLU A 589 3.07 -18.85 -9.96
C GLU A 589 2.55 -19.96 -9.04
N LEU A 590 1.52 -20.74 -9.42
CA LEU A 590 0.95 -21.75 -8.53
C LEU A 590 1.84 -22.99 -8.35
N LEU A 591 2.78 -23.25 -9.25
CA LEU A 591 3.74 -24.37 -9.16
C LEU A 591 5.19 -23.93 -8.86
N GLY A 592 5.49 -22.63 -8.86
CA GLY A 592 6.83 -22.11 -8.57
C GLY A 592 7.13 -21.87 -7.09
N SER A 593 6.15 -22.06 -6.21
CA SER A 593 6.26 -21.68 -4.79
C SER A 593 6.88 -22.73 -3.87
N ILE A 594 7.11 -23.96 -4.35
CA ILE A 594 7.92 -24.97 -3.66
C ILE A 594 8.63 -25.81 -4.72
N SER A 595 9.97 -25.82 -4.73
CA SER A 595 10.69 -26.73 -5.64
C SER A 595 10.54 -28.18 -5.16
N GLU A 596 10.52 -29.15 -6.08
CA GLU A 596 10.50 -30.58 -5.72
C GLU A 596 11.71 -30.96 -4.85
N GLU A 597 12.81 -30.21 -4.97
CA GLU A 597 14.01 -30.33 -4.13
C GLU A 597 13.80 -29.78 -2.72
N GLU A 598 13.03 -28.69 -2.54
CA GLU A 598 12.62 -28.17 -1.22
C GLU A 598 11.62 -29.10 -0.54
N VAL A 599 10.65 -29.67 -1.28
CA VAL A 599 9.75 -30.72 -0.75
C VAL A 599 10.55 -31.95 -0.29
N ARG A 600 11.55 -32.37 -1.08
CA ARG A 600 12.40 -33.52 -0.74
C ARG A 600 13.37 -33.21 0.40
N ALA A 601 13.87 -31.99 0.51
CA ALA A 601 14.70 -31.54 1.63
C ALA A 601 13.89 -31.46 2.94
N ASP A 602 12.66 -30.95 2.88
CA ASP A 602 11.72 -30.94 4.01
C ASP A 602 11.37 -32.38 4.44
N LEU A 603 11.18 -33.31 3.49
CA LEU A 603 10.93 -34.72 3.79
C LEU A 603 12.16 -35.48 4.32
N ALA A 604 13.38 -35.08 3.93
CA ALA A 604 14.63 -35.72 4.35
C ALA A 604 15.13 -35.24 5.72
N PHE A 605 14.57 -34.16 6.25
CA PHE A 605 14.87 -33.66 7.59
C PHE A 605 13.97 -34.29 8.69
N PHE A 606 13.12 -35.27 8.31
CA PHE A 606 12.33 -36.11 9.22
C PHE A 606 12.94 -37.50 9.43
#